data_AF-A0A1B6FS89-F1
#
_entry.id   AF-A0A1B6FS89-F1
#
_cell.length_a   1.000
_cell.length_b   1.000
_cell.length_c   1.000
_cell.angle_alpha   90.00
_cell.angle_beta   90.00
_cell.angle_gamma   90.00
#
_symmetry.space_group_name_H-M   'P 1'
#
loop_
_entity.id
_entity.type
_entity.pdbx_description
1 polymer ?
#
loop_
_entity_poly.entity_id
_entity_poly.type
_entity_poly.pdbx_seq_one_letter_code
_entity_poly.pdbx_strand_id
1 'polypeptide(L)'
;NRYLEWSIDESSGIRRQDSSTVFASVAHTDMGYYLAQRFFARNIRRIYKYHGPKATRVGRYIASLAEQMIYDDELVELKRVTDENGDVLNDSKLAISQSLESVAVNIAWLQNNYETISKTLSL
;
A
#
# COMPACT_ATOMS: atom_id res chain seq x y z
N ASN A 1 -12.71 8.27 -3.77
CA ASN A 1 -13.46 7.56 -2.71
C ASN A 1 -13.44 8.45 -1.47
N ARG A 2 -14.59 8.65 -0.79
CA ARG A 2 -14.72 9.60 0.33
C ARG A 2 -13.77 9.30 1.49
N TYR A 3 -13.64 8.03 1.89
CA TYR A 3 -12.78 7.65 3.01
C TYR A 3 -11.29 7.82 2.70
N LEU A 4 -10.88 7.63 1.45
CA LEU A 4 -9.50 7.90 1.04
C LEU A 4 -9.18 9.39 1.11
N GLU A 5 -10.04 10.27 0.59
CA GLU A 5 -9.84 11.72 0.72
C GLU A 5 -9.88 12.17 2.18
N TRP A 6 -10.86 11.71 2.95
CA TRP A 6 -10.98 12.02 4.37
C TRP A 6 -9.79 11.53 5.18
N SER A 7 -9.15 10.42 4.78
CA SER A 7 -7.98 9.89 5.49
C SER A 7 -6.86 10.93 5.59
N ILE A 8 -6.74 11.87 4.64
CA ILE A 8 -5.70 12.91 4.63
C ILE A 8 -6.28 14.33 4.67
N ASP A 9 -7.49 14.48 5.19
CA ASP A 9 -8.17 15.76 5.35
C ASP A 9 -8.32 16.07 6.84
N GLU A 10 -7.71 17.17 7.29
CA GLU A 10 -7.76 17.61 8.69
C GLU A 10 -9.17 18.00 9.15
N SER A 11 -10.07 18.36 8.22
CA SER A 11 -11.44 18.77 8.50
C SER A 11 -12.44 17.62 8.54
N SER A 12 -12.02 16.40 8.16
CA SER A 12 -12.91 15.23 8.05
C SER A 12 -13.39 14.66 9.38
N GLY A 13 -12.76 15.04 10.49
CA GLY A 13 -12.96 14.43 11.81
C GLY A 13 -12.16 13.13 12.03
N ILE A 14 -11.48 12.61 11.01
CA ILE A 14 -10.53 11.50 11.15
C ILE A 14 -9.22 12.04 11.74
N ARG A 15 -8.78 11.44 12.84
CA ARG A 15 -7.53 11.86 13.49
C ARG A 15 -6.34 11.47 12.63
N ARG A 16 -5.31 12.32 12.63
CA ARG A 16 -4.07 12.10 11.85
C ARG A 16 -3.42 10.74 12.13
N GLN A 17 -3.45 10.26 13.37
CA GLN A 17 -2.89 8.95 13.70
C GLN A 17 -3.66 7.76 13.13
N ASP A 18 -4.96 7.94 12.83
CA ASP A 18 -5.88 6.90 12.33
C ASP A 18 -5.95 6.89 10.80
N SER A 19 -5.37 7.92 10.17
CA SER A 19 -5.29 8.12 8.72
C SER A 19 -4.83 6.88 7.94
N SER A 20 -3.71 6.25 8.34
CA SER A 20 -3.21 5.05 7.66
C SER A 20 -4.13 3.84 7.85
N THR A 21 -4.79 3.74 9.00
CA THR A 21 -5.74 2.67 9.30
C THR A 21 -6.98 2.77 8.41
N VAL A 22 -7.54 3.97 8.26
CA VAL A 22 -8.69 4.21 7.37
C VAL A 22 -8.32 3.91 5.91
N PHE A 23 -7.13 4.32 5.48
CA PHE A 23 -6.63 3.96 4.15
C PHE A 23 -6.54 2.43 3.99
N ALA A 24 -5.92 1.74 4.95
CA ALA A 24 -5.77 0.29 4.94
C ALA A 24 -7.12 -0.44 4.88
N SER A 25 -8.13 0.02 5.62
CA SER A 25 -9.48 -0.57 5.59
C SER A 25 -10.12 -0.52 4.19
N VAL A 26 -9.79 0.49 3.38
CA VAL A 26 -10.21 0.52 1.97
C VAL A 26 -9.31 -0.36 1.11
N ALA A 27 -8.00 -0.31 1.34
CA ALA A 27 -7.01 -1.05 0.56
C ALA A 27 -7.17 -2.58 0.67
N HIS A 28 -7.60 -3.11 1.81
CA HIS A 28 -7.73 -4.55 2.07
C HIS A 28 -9.05 -5.17 1.55
N THR A 29 -9.62 -4.59 0.51
CA THR A 29 -10.83 -5.11 -0.15
C THR A 29 -10.59 -5.22 -1.64
N ASP A 30 -11.15 -6.24 -2.31
CA ASP A 30 -10.88 -6.53 -3.73
C ASP A 30 -11.05 -5.30 -4.63
N MET A 31 -12.15 -4.58 -4.47
CA MET A 31 -12.44 -3.37 -5.26
C MET A 31 -11.74 -2.12 -4.71
N GLY A 32 -11.54 -2.06 -3.39
CA GLY A 32 -10.95 -0.91 -2.72
C GLY A 32 -9.44 -0.82 -2.90
N TYR A 33 -8.74 -1.94 -3.07
CA TYR A 33 -7.32 -2.00 -3.39
C TYR A 33 -6.97 -1.12 -4.59
N TYR A 34 -7.63 -1.33 -5.73
CA TYR A 34 -7.37 -0.54 -6.94
C TYR A 34 -7.67 0.96 -6.76
N LEU A 35 -8.66 1.30 -5.92
CA LEU A 35 -8.96 2.69 -5.58
C LEU A 35 -7.86 3.30 -4.68
N ALA A 36 -7.40 2.54 -3.69
CA ALA A 36 -6.36 2.92 -2.75
C ALA A 36 -5.00 3.08 -3.44
N GLN A 37 -4.63 2.15 -4.34
CA GLN A 37 -3.41 2.20 -5.14
C GLN A 37 -3.38 3.45 -6.02
N ARG A 38 -4.44 3.71 -6.80
CA ARG A 38 -4.55 4.93 -7.63
C ARG A 38 -4.54 6.21 -6.79
N PHE A 39 -5.21 6.18 -5.64
CA PHE A 39 -5.20 7.31 -4.72
C PHE A 39 -3.80 7.58 -4.18
N PHE A 40 -3.09 6.55 -3.72
CA PHE A 40 -1.73 6.67 -3.21
C PHE A 40 -0.78 7.24 -4.27
N ALA A 41 -0.76 6.65 -5.48
CA ALA A 41 0.10 7.11 -6.57
C ALA A 41 -0.13 8.59 -6.92
N ARG A 42 -1.39 9.05 -6.92
CA ARG A 42 -1.74 10.46 -7.22
C ARG A 42 -1.49 11.42 -6.06
N ASN A 43 -1.48 10.93 -4.82
CA ASN A 43 -1.51 11.76 -3.62
C ASN A 43 -0.32 11.55 -2.69
N ILE A 44 0.71 10.79 -3.07
CA ILE A 44 1.86 10.47 -2.20
C ILE A 44 2.49 11.71 -1.56
N ARG A 45 2.64 12.80 -2.32
CA ARG A 45 3.14 14.09 -1.81
C ARG A 45 2.15 14.78 -0.87
N ARG A 46 0.84 14.65 -1.09
CA ARG A 46 -0.20 15.16 -0.16
C ARG A 46 -0.21 14.35 1.14
N ILE A 47 -0.08 13.02 1.05
CA ILE A 47 0.03 12.11 2.20
C ILE A 47 1.27 12.48 3.03
N TYR A 48 2.43 12.66 2.38
CA TYR A 48 3.65 13.13 3.03
C TYR A 48 3.44 14.46 3.76
N LYS A 49 2.92 15.48 3.06
CA LYS A 49 2.64 16.80 3.65
C LYS A 49 1.66 16.72 4.83
N TYR A 50 0.63 15.89 4.72
CA TYR A 50 -0.36 15.68 5.78
C TYR A 50 0.27 15.08 7.05
N HIS A 51 1.21 14.14 6.93
CA HIS A 51 1.91 13.57 8.09
C HIS A 51 3.05 14.45 8.62
N GLY A 52 3.52 15.41 7.83
CA GLY A 52 4.60 16.34 8.19
C GLY A 52 5.96 15.62 8.31
N PRO A 53 6.96 16.24 8.98
CA PRO A 53 8.33 15.73 9.06
C PRO A 53 8.50 14.37 9.77
N LYS A 54 7.40 13.74 10.22
CA LYS A 54 7.36 12.34 10.67
C LYS A 54 6.95 11.42 9.52
N ALA A 55 7.74 11.43 8.45
CA ALA A 55 7.39 10.80 7.17
C ALA A 55 7.49 9.26 7.16
N THR A 56 7.92 8.63 8.26
CA THR A 56 7.86 7.17 8.45
C THR A 56 6.45 6.60 8.31
N ARG A 57 5.40 7.43 8.52
CA ARG A 57 4.00 7.02 8.35
C ARG A 57 3.62 6.73 6.92
N VAL A 58 4.29 7.34 5.93
CA VAL A 58 3.99 7.08 4.51
C VAL A 58 4.29 5.62 4.16
N GLY A 59 5.32 5.03 4.77
CA GLY A 59 5.64 3.61 4.65
C GLY A 59 4.49 2.67 5.04
N ARG A 60 3.58 3.07 5.94
CA ARG A 60 2.41 2.26 6.31
C ARG A 60 1.40 2.12 5.17
N TYR A 61 1.27 3.14 4.33
CA TYR A 61 0.39 3.08 3.16
C TYR A 61 0.94 2.11 2.13
N ILE A 62 2.26 2.13 1.94
CA ILE A 62 2.97 1.21 1.05
C ILE A 62 2.80 -0.22 1.54
N ALA A 63 2.99 -0.47 2.84
CA ALA A 63 2.79 -1.78 3.44
C ALA A 63 1.36 -2.31 3.20
N SER A 64 0.33 -1.49 3.46
CA SER A 64 -1.07 -1.90 3.23
C SER A 64 -1.41 -2.20 1.77
N LEU A 65 -0.71 -1.58 0.81
CA LEU A 65 -0.86 -1.93 -0.61
C LEU A 65 -0.12 -3.23 -0.93
N ALA A 66 1.12 -3.38 -0.42
CA ALA A 66 1.94 -4.56 -0.64
C ALA A 66 1.30 -5.85 -0.12
N GLU A 67 0.51 -5.78 0.96
CA GLU A 67 -0.24 -6.93 1.50
C GLU A 67 -1.18 -7.58 0.48
N GLN A 68 -1.65 -6.87 -0.54
CA GLN A 68 -2.56 -7.38 -1.57
C GLN A 68 -1.86 -7.75 -2.89
N MET A 69 -0.58 -7.38 -3.04
CA MET A 69 0.14 -7.60 -4.30
C MET A 69 0.63 -9.04 -4.39
N ILE A 70 0.33 -9.68 -5.53
CA ILE A 70 0.64 -11.10 -5.79
C ILE A 70 1.17 -11.33 -7.21
N TYR A 71 1.32 -10.28 -8.03
CA TYR A 71 1.81 -10.36 -9.40
C TYR A 71 3.14 -9.61 -9.61
N ASP A 72 3.96 -10.08 -10.55
CA ASP A 72 5.29 -9.53 -10.83
C ASP A 72 5.26 -8.08 -11.33
N ASP A 73 4.25 -7.69 -12.10
CA ASP A 73 4.07 -6.33 -12.60
C ASP A 73 3.75 -5.34 -11.47
N GLU A 74 3.02 -5.77 -10.44
CA GLU A 74 2.78 -4.97 -9.24
C GLU A 74 4.07 -4.70 -8.46
N LEU A 75 4.97 -5.70 -8.36
CA LEU A 75 6.28 -5.52 -7.74
C LEU A 75 7.14 -4.52 -8.52
N VAL A 76 7.15 -4.62 -9.85
CA VAL A 76 7.86 -3.69 -10.72
C VAL A 76 7.33 -2.27 -10.56
N GLU A 77 6.00 -2.11 -10.58
CA GLU A 77 5.36 -0.81 -10.42
C GLU A 77 5.63 -0.21 -9.03
N LEU A 78 5.57 -1.03 -7.97
CA LEU A 78 5.85 -0.56 -6.61
C LEU A 78 7.29 -0.04 -6.51
N LYS A 79 8.28 -0.75 -7.05
CA LYS A 79 9.68 -0.28 -7.11
C LYS A 79 9.79 1.06 -7.83
N ARG A 80 9.20 1.16 -9.03
CA ARG A 80 9.20 2.38 -9.84
C ARG A 80 8.62 3.57 -9.06
N VAL A 81 7.44 3.39 -8.46
CA VAL A 81 6.77 4.44 -7.68
C VAL A 81 7.61 4.87 -6.47
N THR A 82 8.25 3.92 -5.77
CA THR A 82 9.09 4.26 -4.61
C THR A 82 10.37 4.97 -4.99
N ASP A 83 10.98 4.60 -6.12
CA ASP A 83 12.20 5.23 -6.62
C ASP A 83 11.94 6.66 -7.11
N GLU A 84 10.86 6.87 -7.87
CA GLU A 84 10.45 8.18 -8.39
C GLU A 84 10.05 9.19 -7.30
N ASN A 85 9.70 8.71 -6.10
CA ASN A 85 9.27 9.54 -4.97
C ASN A 85 10.24 9.48 -3.79
N GLY A 86 11.51 9.13 -4.04
CA GLY A 86 12.53 9.01 -3.00
C GLY A 86 12.68 10.25 -2.12
N ASP A 87 12.44 11.45 -2.65
CA ASP A 87 12.51 12.71 -1.89
C ASP A 87 11.52 12.78 -0.73
N VAL A 88 10.29 12.28 -0.93
CA VAL A 88 9.25 12.22 0.11
C VAL A 88 9.22 10.89 0.87
N LEU A 89 9.97 9.89 0.40
CA LEU A 89 10.01 8.54 0.96
C LEU A 89 11.30 8.22 1.72
N ASN A 90 12.24 9.16 1.82
CA ASN A 90 13.55 8.96 2.44
C ASN A 90 13.49 8.38 3.86
N ASP A 91 12.51 8.80 4.68
CA ASP A 91 12.35 8.31 6.06
C ASP A 91 11.60 6.97 6.14
N SER A 92 11.05 6.48 5.02
CA SER A 92 10.29 5.23 4.93
C SER A 92 11.07 4.08 4.29
N LYS A 93 12.39 4.22 4.06
CA LYS A 93 13.23 3.22 3.37
C LYS A 93 13.10 1.80 3.91
N LEU A 94 13.11 1.63 5.23
CA LEU A 94 12.95 0.31 5.85
C LEU A 94 11.60 -0.31 5.52
N ALA A 95 10.51 0.45 5.70
CA ALA A 95 9.16 -0.02 5.40
C ALA A 95 9.00 -0.35 3.91
N ILE A 96 9.66 0.41 3.02
CA ILE A 96 9.67 0.16 1.58
C ILE A 96 10.38 -1.17 1.28
N SER A 97 11.60 -1.39 1.81
CA SER A 97 12.33 -2.66 1.63
C SER A 97 11.49 -3.84 2.09
N GLN A 98 10.92 -3.76 3.29
CA GLN A 98 10.07 -4.80 3.85
C GLN A 98 8.80 -5.05 3.00
N SER A 99 8.22 -3.98 2.45
CA SER A 99 7.05 -4.12 1.57
C SER A 99 7.42 -4.81 0.27
N LEU A 100 8.53 -4.43 -0.37
CA LEU A 100 9.03 -5.07 -1.59
C LEU A 100 9.36 -6.55 -1.37
N GLU A 101 9.98 -6.88 -0.23
CA GLU A 101 10.23 -8.26 0.20
C GLU A 101 8.91 -9.02 0.42
N SER A 102 7.93 -8.41 1.09
CA SER A 102 6.61 -9.02 1.30
C SER A 102 5.90 -9.34 -0.02
N VAL A 103 5.94 -8.43 -1.00
CA VAL A 103 5.36 -8.69 -2.33
C VAL A 103 6.08 -9.86 -3.01
N ALA A 104 7.41 -9.91 -2.96
CA ALA A 104 8.17 -11.02 -3.54
C ALA A 104 7.80 -12.37 -2.87
N VAL A 105 7.62 -12.39 -1.56
CA VAL A 105 7.14 -13.56 -0.81
C VAL A 105 5.73 -13.95 -1.22
N ASN A 106 4.82 -12.99 -1.38
CA ASN A 106 3.44 -13.24 -1.82
C ASN A 106 3.38 -13.86 -3.22
N ILE A 107 4.16 -13.32 -4.18
CA ILE A 107 4.27 -13.86 -5.54
C ILE A 107 4.77 -15.31 -5.49
N ALA A 108 5.87 -15.56 -4.76
CA ALA A 108 6.41 -16.91 -4.63
C ALA A 108 5.42 -17.86 -3.94
N TRP A 109 4.67 -17.39 -2.94
CA TRP A 109 3.65 -18.18 -2.28
C TRP A 109 2.53 -18.56 -3.26
N LEU A 110 2.03 -17.60 -4.06
CA LEU A 110 1.00 -17.88 -5.06
C LEU A 110 1.49 -18.92 -6.07
N GLN A 111 2.68 -18.72 -6.65
CA GLN A 111 3.25 -19.62 -7.66
C GLN A 111 3.41 -21.06 -7.15
N ASN A 112 3.80 -21.24 -5.89
CA ASN A 112 4.06 -22.57 -5.32
C ASN A 112 2.81 -23.27 -4.78
N ASN A 113 1.76 -22.53 -4.40
CA ASN A 113 0.63 -23.10 -3.65
C ASN A 113 -0.71 -23.05 -4.37
N TYR A 114 -0.89 -22.13 -5.33
CA TYR A 114 -2.19 -21.88 -5.96
C TYR A 114 -2.79 -23.13 -6.63
N GLU A 115 -2.00 -23.83 -7.45
CA GLU A 115 -2.47 -25.03 -8.17
C GLU A 115 -2.92 -26.13 -7.19
N THR A 116 -2.11 -26.40 -6.17
CA THR A 116 -2.39 -27.40 -5.13
C THR A 116 -3.69 -27.09 -4.39
N ILE A 117 -3.88 -25.84 -3.98
CA ILE A 117 -5.10 -25.41 -3.26
C ILE A 117 -6.31 -25.48 -4.18
N SER A 118 -6.20 -24.97 -5.41
CA SER A 118 -7.28 -24.98 -6.39
C SER A 118 -7.76 -26.41 -6.68
N LYS A 119 -6.82 -27.34 -6.85
CA LYS A 119 -7.15 -28.75 -7.05
C LYS A 119 -7.84 -29.36 -5.83
N THR A 120 -7.37 -29.05 -4.63
CA THR A 120 -7.93 -29.57 -3.37
C THR A 120 -9.37 -29.10 -3.13
N LEU A 121 -9.67 -27.83 -3.45
CA LEU A 121 -11.01 -27.26 -3.28
C LEU A 121 -12.00 -27.64 -4.39
N SER A 122 -11.50 -28.21 -5.49
CA SER A 122 -12.33 -28.68 -6.61
C SER A 122 -12.80 -30.14 -6.50
N LEU A 123 -12.34 -30.84 -5.46
CA LEU A 123 -12.73 -32.21 -5.09
C LEU A 123 -13.85 -32.20 -4.05
#